data_AF-A0A257JY44-F1
#
_entry.id   AF-A0A257JY44-F1
#
_cell.length_a   1.000
_cell.length_b   1.000
_cell.length_c   1.000
_cell.angle_alpha   90.00
_cell.angle_beta   90.00
_cell.angle_gamma   90.00
#
_symmetry.space_group_name_H-M   'P 1'
#
loop_
_entity.id
_entity.type
_entity.pdbx_description
1 polymer ?
#
loop_
_entity_poly.entity_id
_entity_poly.type
_entity_poly.pdbx_seq_one_letter_code
_entity_poly.pdbx_strand_id
1 'polypeptide(L)'
;MPQSRQFTLPDGHHLPWLAATDDDSPTALAQALGAPGGPVLLLAGGDDEIDPALLARLTQVVARGLVRTLRDLAAQSGRQARCLVRASGAGLPSLLGAAVADSGGGLQLLGVAPEGLMAPGGTEQPVPGLSQLVTWPGGSWADTQHARFDLAEALAGAGGRPMVLLMGGGSAAVAEVLQAVRRGWPVLMLEGSGG
;
A
#
# COMPACT_ATOMS: atom_id res chain seq x y z
N MET A 1 5.99 21.11 0.17
CA MET A 1 5.41 20.65 -1.10
C MET A 1 6.26 19.47 -1.53
N PRO A 2 5.65 18.29 -1.66
CA PRO A 2 6.40 17.06 -1.85
C PRO A 2 7.12 17.05 -3.20
N GLN A 3 8.30 16.43 -3.24
CA GLN A 3 9.13 16.40 -4.44
C GLN A 3 8.73 15.23 -5.33
N SER A 4 8.31 15.53 -6.57
CA SER A 4 8.02 14.51 -7.57
C SER A 4 9.30 14.13 -8.33
N ARG A 5 9.56 12.83 -8.42
CA ARG A 5 10.69 12.19 -9.09
C ARG A 5 10.17 11.00 -9.91
N GLN A 6 11.06 10.36 -10.65
CA GLN A 6 10.79 9.07 -11.29
C GLN A 6 11.79 8.03 -10.79
N PHE A 7 11.30 6.83 -10.52
CA PHE A 7 12.12 5.66 -10.24
C PHE A 7 12.09 4.76 -11.48
N THR A 8 13.25 4.36 -11.99
CA THR A 8 13.34 3.43 -13.12
C THR A 8 13.47 2.01 -12.59
N LEU A 9 12.46 1.19 -12.86
CA LEU A 9 12.44 -0.23 -12.49
C LEU A 9 13.43 -1.03 -13.37
N PRO A 10 13.87 -2.23 -12.92
CA PRO A 10 14.81 -3.07 -13.69
C PRO A 10 14.31 -3.47 -15.08
N ASP A 11 13.01 -3.51 -15.29
CA ASP A 11 12.35 -3.80 -16.57
C ASP A 11 12.25 -2.57 -17.51
N GLY A 12 12.75 -1.41 -17.07
CA GLY A 12 12.74 -0.15 -17.81
C GLY A 12 11.48 0.70 -17.62
N HIS A 13 10.49 0.24 -16.86
CA HIS A 13 9.31 1.05 -16.56
C HIS A 13 9.63 2.18 -15.57
N HIS A 14 9.03 3.35 -15.79
CA HIS A 14 9.14 4.49 -14.89
C HIS A 14 7.97 4.50 -13.90
N LEU A 15 8.30 4.42 -12.61
CA LEU A 15 7.38 4.53 -11.50
C LEU A 15 7.40 5.97 -10.97
N PRO A 16 6.26 6.69 -10.97
CA PRO A 16 6.17 7.98 -10.30
C PRO A 16 6.58 7.85 -8.83
N TRP A 17 7.39 8.78 -8.35
CA TRP A 17 7.92 8.77 -7.00
C TRP A 17 7.67 10.11 -6.32
N LEU A 18 6.93 10.08 -5.21
CA LEU A 18 6.70 11.23 -4.35
C LEU A 18 7.54 11.12 -3.08
N ALA A 19 8.57 11.96 -2.95
CA ALA A 19 9.36 12.05 -1.72
C ALA A 19 8.74 13.10 -0.79
N ALA A 20 8.21 12.64 0.35
CA ALA A 20 7.70 13.47 1.42
C ALA A 20 8.86 14.03 2.26
N THR A 21 8.66 15.21 2.85
CA THR A 21 9.50 15.75 3.92
C THR A 21 8.74 15.77 5.24
N ASP A 22 9.45 16.00 6.35
CA ASP A 22 8.81 16.10 7.68
C ASP A 22 7.81 17.27 7.79
N ASP A 23 7.93 18.27 6.91
CA ASP A 23 7.05 19.42 6.83
C ASP A 23 5.80 19.18 5.95
N ASP A 24 5.76 18.08 5.18
CA ASP A 24 4.64 17.81 4.30
C ASP A 24 3.45 17.24 5.09
N SER A 25 2.33 17.96 5.07
CA SER A 25 1.09 17.45 5.66
C SER A 25 0.53 16.24 4.88
N PRO A 26 -0.11 15.26 5.56
CA PRO A 26 -0.77 14.13 4.89
C PRO A 26 -1.78 14.56 3.83
N THR A 27 -2.51 15.66 4.05
CA THR A 27 -3.46 16.23 3.09
C THR A 27 -2.78 16.72 1.81
N ALA A 28 -1.64 17.39 1.93
CA ALA A 28 -0.87 17.86 0.77
C ALA A 28 -0.32 16.67 -0.03
N LEU A 29 0.14 15.62 0.65
CA LEU A 29 0.58 14.37 0.02
C LEU A 29 -0.59 13.67 -0.70
N ALA A 30 -1.74 13.54 -0.04
CA ALA A 30 -2.94 12.97 -0.63
C ALA A 30 -3.35 13.72 -1.91
N GLN A 31 -3.35 15.05 -1.89
CA GLN A 31 -3.64 15.88 -3.07
C GLN A 31 -2.64 15.66 -4.21
N ALA A 32 -1.35 15.51 -3.90
CA ALA A 32 -0.33 15.21 -4.90
C ALA A 32 -0.48 13.80 -5.52
N LEU A 33 -1.09 12.86 -4.79
CA LEU A 33 -1.44 11.50 -5.25
C LEU A 33 -2.77 11.44 -6.01
N GLY A 34 -3.53 12.54 -6.02
CA GLY A 34 -4.81 12.70 -6.71
C GLY A 34 -5.90 13.30 -5.82
N ALA A 35 -7.13 13.40 -6.34
CA ALA A 35 -8.25 13.92 -5.55
C ALA A 35 -8.57 12.98 -4.37
N PRO A 36 -8.56 13.46 -3.11
CA PRO A 36 -8.93 12.64 -1.97
C PRO A 36 -10.41 12.24 -2.06
N GLY A 37 -10.75 11.12 -1.40
CA GLY A 37 -12.06 10.49 -1.48
C GLY A 37 -12.05 9.20 -2.28
N GLY A 38 -12.92 8.28 -1.88
CA GLY A 38 -13.05 6.95 -2.47
C GLY A 38 -12.63 5.83 -1.50
N PRO A 39 -12.74 4.56 -1.91
CA PRO A 39 -12.32 3.44 -1.10
C PRO A 39 -10.81 3.45 -0.87
N VAL A 40 -10.38 3.38 0.39
CA VAL A 40 -8.97 3.26 0.77
C VAL A 40 -8.79 1.99 1.59
N LEU A 41 -7.90 1.13 1.13
CA LEU A 41 -7.49 -0.09 1.82
C LEU A 41 -6.03 0.02 2.23
N LEU A 42 -5.72 -0.27 3.49
CA LEU A 42 -4.36 -0.44 3.98
C LEU A 42 -4.11 -1.92 4.24
N LEU A 43 -3.07 -2.47 3.61
CA LEU A 43 -2.65 -3.85 3.85
C LEU A 43 -1.74 -3.92 5.07
N ALA A 44 -2.08 -4.75 6.04
CA ALA A 44 -1.27 -5.02 7.21
C ALA A 44 -0.72 -6.45 7.16
N GLY A 45 0.55 -6.60 7.55
CA GLY A 45 1.24 -7.90 7.61
C GLY A 45 1.65 -8.49 6.26
N GLY A 46 2.20 -9.72 6.34
CA GLY A 46 2.61 -10.54 5.20
C GLY A 46 3.73 -9.92 4.36
N ASP A 47 4.66 -9.23 5.00
CA ASP A 47 5.87 -8.71 4.35
C ASP A 47 6.90 -9.82 4.04
N ASP A 48 6.88 -10.88 4.86
CA ASP A 48 7.76 -12.05 4.74
C ASP A 48 7.33 -12.98 3.59
N GLU A 49 8.22 -13.92 3.25
CA GLU A 49 7.94 -14.92 2.22
C GLU A 49 6.68 -15.73 2.54
N ILE A 50 5.81 -15.86 1.54
CA ILE A 50 4.56 -16.61 1.68
C ILE A 50 4.86 -18.11 1.64
N ASP A 51 4.30 -18.87 2.58
CA ASP A 51 4.36 -20.33 2.54
C ASP A 51 3.89 -20.86 1.17
N PRO A 52 4.74 -21.63 0.45
CA PRO A 52 4.38 -22.20 -0.85
C PRO A 52 3.05 -22.97 -0.85
N ALA A 53 2.66 -23.59 0.27
CA ALA A 53 1.39 -24.28 0.41
C ALA A 53 0.18 -23.33 0.39
N LEU A 54 0.37 -22.07 0.79
CA LEU A 54 -0.67 -21.04 0.82
C LEU A 54 -0.71 -20.21 -0.46
N LEU A 55 0.40 -20.16 -1.22
CA LEU A 55 0.58 -19.26 -2.35
C LEU A 55 -0.58 -19.34 -3.35
N ALA A 56 -0.91 -20.52 -3.85
CA ALA A 56 -1.97 -20.68 -4.86
C ALA A 56 -3.33 -20.15 -4.36
N ARG A 57 -3.67 -20.39 -3.08
CA ARG A 57 -4.91 -19.90 -2.48
C ARG A 57 -4.89 -18.39 -2.32
N LEU A 58 -3.79 -17.84 -1.79
CA LEU A 58 -3.64 -16.40 -1.60
C LEU A 58 -3.64 -15.66 -2.92
N THR A 59 -3.03 -16.19 -3.99
CA THR A 59 -3.12 -15.62 -5.34
C THR A 59 -4.58 -15.47 -5.77
N GLN A 60 -5.42 -16.49 -5.55
CA GLN A 60 -6.84 -16.41 -5.89
C GLN A 60 -7.58 -15.37 -5.05
N VAL A 61 -7.33 -15.32 -3.74
CA VAL A 61 -7.97 -14.33 -2.85
C VAL A 61 -7.56 -12.91 -3.23
N VAL A 62 -6.28 -12.68 -3.48
CA VAL A 62 -5.75 -11.36 -3.86
C VAL A 62 -6.29 -10.94 -5.23
N ALA A 63 -6.13 -11.77 -6.26
CA ALA A 63 -6.51 -11.38 -7.62
C ALA A 63 -8.03 -11.31 -7.82
N ARG A 64 -8.76 -12.37 -7.44
CA ARG A 64 -10.19 -12.49 -7.73
C ARG A 64 -11.09 -11.94 -6.61
N GLY A 65 -10.62 -11.97 -5.38
CA GLY A 65 -11.30 -11.33 -4.26
C GLY A 65 -10.95 -9.86 -4.21
N LEU A 66 -9.72 -9.55 -3.77
CA LEU A 66 -9.35 -8.19 -3.40
C LEU A 66 -9.30 -7.21 -4.57
N VAL A 67 -8.44 -7.47 -5.57
CA VAL A 67 -8.21 -6.56 -6.69
C VAL A 67 -9.49 -6.34 -7.48
N ARG A 68 -10.20 -7.43 -7.79
CA ARG A 68 -11.51 -7.35 -8.46
C ARG A 68 -12.52 -6.53 -7.66
N THR A 69 -12.70 -6.80 -6.36
CA THR A 69 -13.67 -6.06 -5.54
C THR A 69 -13.33 -4.57 -5.47
N LEU A 70 -12.07 -4.20 -5.27
CA LEU A 70 -11.67 -2.79 -5.22
C LEU A 70 -11.95 -2.07 -6.54
N ARG A 71 -11.71 -2.73 -7.68
CA ARG A 71 -12.01 -2.18 -8.99
C ARG A 71 -13.52 -2.06 -9.24
N ASP A 72 -14.29 -3.08 -8.87
CA ASP A 72 -15.75 -3.04 -9.01
C ASP A 72 -16.35 -1.91 -8.14
N LEU A 73 -15.82 -1.70 -6.94
CA LEU A 73 -16.17 -0.56 -6.07
C LEU A 73 -15.79 0.79 -6.71
N ALA A 74 -14.60 0.89 -7.31
CA ALA A 74 -14.18 2.10 -8.01
C ALA A 74 -15.13 2.44 -9.17
N ALA A 75 -15.47 1.43 -9.98
CA ALA A 75 -16.39 1.57 -11.11
C ALA A 75 -17.80 1.98 -10.66
N GLN A 76 -18.33 1.37 -9.60
CA GLN A 76 -19.66 1.67 -9.07
C GLN A 76 -19.75 3.06 -8.43
N SER A 77 -18.71 3.46 -7.71
CA SER A 77 -18.68 4.76 -7.01
C SER A 77 -18.26 5.93 -7.91
N GLY A 78 -17.69 5.66 -9.08
CA GLY A 78 -17.06 6.67 -9.93
C GLY A 78 -15.84 7.31 -9.28
N ARG A 79 -15.25 6.69 -8.25
CA ARG A 79 -14.11 7.20 -7.48
C ARG A 79 -12.94 6.23 -7.57
N GLN A 80 -11.72 6.76 -7.50
CA GLN A 80 -10.52 5.94 -7.50
C GLN A 80 -10.44 5.09 -6.22
N ALA A 81 -10.36 3.77 -6.36
CA ALA A 81 -9.98 2.89 -5.24
C ALA A 81 -8.46 2.89 -5.09
N ARG A 82 -7.99 2.92 -3.84
CA ARG A 82 -6.56 2.97 -3.50
C ARG A 82 -6.22 1.88 -2.50
N CYS A 83 -5.09 1.22 -2.73
CA CYS A 83 -4.52 0.27 -1.79
C CYS A 83 -3.11 0.71 -1.40
N LEU A 84 -2.87 0.85 -0.09
CA LEU A 84 -1.56 1.19 0.46
C LEU A 84 -0.87 -0.07 0.96
N VAL A 85 0.32 -0.31 0.45
CA VAL A 85 1.19 -1.44 0.82
C VAL A 85 2.58 -0.93 1.17
N ARG A 86 3.37 -1.81 1.79
CA ARG A 86 4.82 -1.65 1.82
C ARG A 86 5.35 -1.67 0.39
N ALA A 87 6.28 -0.78 0.05
CA ALA A 87 6.72 -0.64 -1.34
C ALA A 87 7.59 -1.81 -1.86
N SER A 88 8.21 -2.58 -0.96
CA SER A 88 9.10 -3.70 -1.27
C SER A 88 8.73 -4.92 -0.42
N GLY A 89 9.22 -6.10 -0.80
CA GLY A 89 9.09 -7.35 -0.05
C GLY A 89 8.69 -8.54 -0.92
N ALA A 90 9.10 -9.75 -0.53
CA ALA A 90 8.80 -10.99 -1.25
C ALA A 90 7.40 -11.55 -0.94
N GLY A 91 6.71 -11.00 0.05
CA GLY A 91 5.40 -11.46 0.49
C GLY A 91 4.21 -10.89 -0.28
N LEU A 92 3.18 -10.50 0.45
CA LEU A 92 1.93 -9.96 -0.08
C LEU A 92 2.09 -8.70 -0.95
N PRO A 93 3.02 -7.75 -0.66
CA PRO A 93 3.27 -6.64 -1.57
C PRO A 93 3.57 -7.11 -3.00
N SER A 94 4.44 -8.12 -3.16
CA SER A 94 4.77 -8.70 -4.46
C SER A 94 3.58 -9.42 -5.09
N LEU A 95 2.83 -10.20 -4.30
CA LEU A 95 1.64 -10.91 -4.78
C LEU A 95 0.55 -9.95 -5.28
N LEU A 96 0.32 -8.86 -4.55
CA LEU A 96 -0.66 -7.85 -4.91
C LEU A 96 -0.17 -7.03 -6.12
N GLY A 97 1.11 -6.67 -6.16
CA GLY A 97 1.74 -6.01 -7.30
C GLY A 97 1.53 -6.78 -8.61
N ALA A 98 1.83 -8.07 -8.61
CA ALA A 98 1.59 -8.96 -9.74
C ALA A 98 0.10 -9.01 -10.14
N ALA A 99 -0.80 -9.20 -9.17
CA ALA A 99 -2.23 -9.25 -9.44
C ALA A 99 -2.79 -7.93 -10.00
N VAL A 100 -2.26 -6.78 -9.57
CA VAL A 100 -2.64 -5.46 -10.10
C VAL A 100 -2.12 -5.27 -11.52
N ALA A 101 -0.86 -5.62 -11.78
CA ALA A 101 -0.27 -5.56 -13.12
C ALA A 101 -1.09 -6.37 -14.15
N ASP A 102 -1.51 -7.58 -13.77
CA ASP A 102 -2.32 -8.46 -14.62
C ASP A 102 -3.77 -7.97 -14.82
N SER A 103 -4.27 -7.13 -13.90
CA SER A 103 -5.69 -6.72 -13.90
C SER A 103 -6.07 -5.67 -14.94
N GLY A 104 -5.09 -4.99 -15.55
CA GLY A 104 -5.34 -3.96 -16.58
C GLY A 104 -5.82 -2.60 -16.04
N GLY A 105 -5.66 -2.34 -14.73
CA GLY A 105 -5.89 -1.03 -14.12
C GLY A 105 -7.18 -0.87 -13.31
N GLY A 106 -7.46 0.37 -12.88
CA GLY A 106 -8.65 0.74 -12.09
C GLY A 106 -8.44 0.72 -10.56
N LEU A 107 -7.37 0.11 -10.08
CA LEU A 107 -6.89 0.20 -8.70
C LEU A 107 -5.56 0.97 -8.68
N GLN A 108 -5.45 1.99 -7.81
CA GLN A 108 -4.19 2.67 -7.56
C GLN A 108 -3.47 1.96 -6.41
N LEU A 109 -2.41 1.22 -6.75
CA LEU A 109 -1.57 0.54 -5.76
C LEU A 109 -0.42 1.46 -5.35
N LEU A 110 -0.44 1.94 -4.11
CA LEU A 110 0.51 2.89 -3.56
C LEU A 110 1.51 2.16 -2.66
N GLY A 111 2.78 2.18 -3.06
CA GLY A 111 3.87 1.64 -2.24
C GLY A 111 4.40 2.72 -1.31
N VAL A 112 4.44 2.45 0.00
CA VAL A 112 5.01 3.36 1.01
C VAL A 112 6.29 2.76 1.58
N ALA A 113 7.35 3.55 1.67
CA ALA A 113 8.66 3.11 2.17
C ALA A 113 9.51 4.25 2.74
N PRO A 114 10.50 3.96 3.59
CA PRO A 114 11.49 4.96 3.98
C PRO A 114 12.40 5.30 2.78
N GLU A 115 12.73 6.58 2.61
CA GLU A 115 13.53 7.08 1.49
C GLU A 115 14.92 6.43 1.48
N GLY A 116 15.55 6.26 2.65
CA GLY A 116 16.89 5.67 2.76
C GLY A 116 17.00 4.22 2.26
N LEU A 117 15.87 3.49 2.17
CA LEU A 117 15.87 2.13 1.64
C LEU A 117 15.61 2.07 0.13
N MET A 118 14.91 3.07 -0.43
CA MET A 118 14.46 3.08 -1.82
C MET A 118 15.29 4.00 -2.73
N ALA A 119 16.00 4.98 -2.18
CA ALA A 119 16.77 5.93 -2.97
C ALA A 119 17.91 5.24 -3.76
N PRO A 120 18.51 5.88 -4.78
CA PRO A 120 19.67 5.32 -5.47
C PRO A 120 20.77 4.92 -4.48
N GLY A 121 21.16 3.63 -4.50
CA GLY A 121 22.10 3.04 -3.53
C GLY A 121 21.45 2.40 -2.31
N GLY A 122 20.12 2.47 -2.18
CA GLY A 122 19.32 1.73 -1.22
C GLY A 122 19.29 0.23 -1.50
N THR A 123 18.86 -0.54 -0.49
CA THR A 123 18.89 -2.01 -0.52
C THR A 123 17.60 -2.63 -1.05
N GLU A 124 16.54 -1.84 -1.22
CA GLU A 124 15.21 -2.32 -1.56
C GLU A 124 14.84 -1.92 -2.98
N GLN A 125 13.93 -2.68 -3.59
CA GLN A 125 13.38 -2.38 -4.92
C GLN A 125 11.86 -2.31 -4.84
N PRO A 126 11.21 -1.37 -5.54
CA PRO A 126 9.76 -1.33 -5.55
C PRO A 126 9.21 -2.62 -6.16
N VAL A 127 8.13 -3.15 -5.59
CA VAL A 127 7.43 -4.29 -6.19
C VAL A 127 6.86 -3.89 -7.57
N PRO A 128 6.90 -4.77 -8.57
CA PRO A 128 6.24 -4.52 -9.85
C PRO A 128 4.74 -4.28 -9.67
N GLY A 129 4.14 -3.44 -10.51
CA GLY A 129 2.70 -3.17 -10.49
C GLY A 129 2.24 -2.06 -9.54
N LEU A 130 3.15 -1.42 -8.79
CA LEU A 130 2.85 -0.17 -8.11
C LEU A 130 2.44 0.91 -9.12
N SER A 131 1.40 1.66 -8.79
CA SER A 131 1.01 2.86 -9.55
C SER A 131 1.91 4.05 -9.20
N GLN A 132 2.35 4.13 -7.94
CA GLN A 132 3.21 5.20 -7.45
C GLN A 132 3.95 4.77 -6.18
N LEU A 133 5.18 5.23 -6.05
CA LEU A 133 6.01 5.13 -4.84
C LEU A 133 5.87 6.41 -4.02
N VAL A 134 5.68 6.27 -2.72
CA VAL A 134 5.70 7.37 -1.76
C VAL A 134 6.75 7.08 -0.70
N THR A 135 7.72 7.98 -0.52
CA THR A 135 8.75 7.81 0.50
C THR A 135 8.69 8.85 1.59
N TRP A 136 9.06 8.45 2.80
CA TRP A 136 9.24 9.34 3.95
C TRP A 136 10.70 9.41 4.37
N PRO A 137 11.14 10.51 5.02
CA PRO A 137 12.47 10.56 5.63
C PRO A 137 12.63 9.41 6.64
N GLY A 138 13.79 8.75 6.60
CA GLY A 138 14.06 7.60 7.45
C GLY A 138 14.91 6.53 6.77
N GLY A 139 15.32 5.54 7.55
CA GLY A 139 16.15 4.41 7.11
C GLY A 139 15.59 3.05 7.51
N SER A 140 14.43 3.02 8.18
CA SER A 140 13.79 1.79 8.65
C SER A 140 12.31 1.75 8.30
N TRP A 141 11.76 0.55 8.17
CA TRP A 141 10.33 0.36 7.93
C TRP A 141 9.44 0.85 9.07
N ALA A 142 9.98 0.95 10.29
CA ALA A 142 9.26 1.51 11.43
C ALA A 142 9.01 3.01 11.25
N ASP A 143 9.90 3.72 10.54
CA ASP A 143 9.82 5.17 10.35
C ASP A 143 8.58 5.58 9.53
N THR A 144 8.02 4.67 8.72
CA THR A 144 6.88 4.95 7.86
C THR A 144 5.55 4.41 8.38
N GLN A 145 5.56 3.68 9.50
CA GLN A 145 4.35 3.02 10.02
C GLN A 145 3.25 4.03 10.33
N HIS A 146 3.55 5.11 11.07
CA HIS A 146 2.56 6.13 11.42
C HIS A 146 2.12 6.93 10.18
N ALA A 147 3.10 7.35 9.38
CA ALA A 147 2.87 8.12 8.16
C ALA A 147 1.92 7.42 7.18
N ARG A 148 2.01 6.09 7.05
CA ARG A 148 1.14 5.30 6.16
C ARG A 148 -0.34 5.37 6.57
N PHE A 149 -0.63 5.38 7.87
CA PHE A 149 -1.99 5.54 8.37
C PHE A 149 -2.46 6.98 8.13
N ASP A 150 -1.68 7.98 8.50
CA ASP A 150 -2.11 9.37 8.33
C ASP A 150 -2.34 9.72 6.84
N LEU A 151 -1.54 9.14 5.95
CA LEU A 151 -1.78 9.20 4.50
C LEU A 151 -3.07 8.48 4.08
N ALA A 152 -3.34 7.29 4.60
CA ALA A 152 -4.57 6.55 4.30
C ALA A 152 -5.81 7.36 4.69
N GLU A 153 -5.79 8.01 5.86
CA GLU A 153 -6.86 8.88 6.33
C GLU A 153 -7.07 10.07 5.39
N ALA A 154 -5.99 10.76 5.05
CA ALA A 154 -6.02 11.91 4.14
C ALA A 154 -6.54 11.52 2.75
N LEU A 155 -6.16 10.35 2.23
CA LEU A 155 -6.63 9.83 0.95
C LEU A 155 -8.11 9.44 0.97
N ALA A 156 -8.63 8.95 2.11
CA ALA A 156 -10.05 8.63 2.25
C ALA A 156 -10.93 9.89 2.25
N GLY A 157 -10.36 11.04 2.61
CA GLY A 157 -11.01 12.34 2.59
C GLY A 157 -12.06 12.51 3.70
N ALA A 158 -12.74 13.66 3.71
CA ALA A 158 -13.69 14.00 4.76
C ALA A 158 -14.82 12.96 4.89
N GLY A 159 -14.97 12.38 6.08
CA GLY A 159 -15.99 11.37 6.39
C GLY A 159 -15.69 9.97 5.85
N GLY A 160 -14.63 9.80 5.06
CA GLY A 160 -14.14 8.49 4.65
C GLY A 160 -13.44 7.76 5.81
N ARG A 161 -13.50 6.43 5.80
CA ARG A 161 -12.75 5.60 6.75
C ARG A 161 -11.95 4.56 5.96
N PRO A 162 -10.62 4.57 6.05
CA PRO A 162 -9.82 3.48 5.52
C PRO A 162 -10.23 2.16 6.18
N MET A 163 -10.12 1.08 5.41
CA MET A 163 -10.20 -0.28 5.93
C MET A 163 -8.79 -0.85 6.03
N VAL A 164 -8.52 -1.58 7.11
CA VAL A 164 -7.29 -2.39 7.21
C VAL A 164 -7.63 -3.83 6.86
N LEU A 165 -6.88 -4.41 5.93
CA LEU A 165 -6.91 -5.85 5.66
C LEU A 165 -5.66 -6.48 6.26
N LEU A 166 -5.85 -7.38 7.22
CA LEU A 166 -4.79 -8.21 7.78
C LEU A 166 -4.72 -9.53 7.01
N MET A 167 -3.57 -9.78 6.40
CA MET A 167 -3.19 -11.06 5.81
C MET A 167 -1.78 -11.40 6.28
N GLY A 168 -1.57 -12.62 6.76
CA GLY A 168 -0.35 -12.96 7.49
C GLY A 168 -0.39 -12.50 8.95
N GLY A 169 0.77 -12.56 9.61
CA GLY A 169 0.93 -12.20 11.02
C GLY A 169 2.30 -11.59 11.31
N GLY A 170 2.56 -11.31 12.59
CA GLY A 170 3.80 -10.72 13.08
C GLY A 170 3.58 -9.58 14.07
N SER A 171 4.61 -9.25 14.86
CA SER A 171 4.52 -8.18 15.87
C SER A 171 4.22 -6.81 15.26
N ALA A 172 4.77 -6.52 14.07
CA ALA A 172 4.46 -5.31 13.32
C ALA A 172 2.98 -5.25 12.91
N ALA A 173 2.42 -6.36 12.40
CA ALA A 173 1.02 -6.44 12.00
C ALA A 173 0.06 -6.20 13.18
N VAL A 174 0.39 -6.71 14.38
CA VAL A 174 -0.38 -6.42 15.61
C VAL A 174 -0.37 -4.93 15.92
N ALA A 175 0.77 -4.25 15.81
CA ALA A 175 0.86 -2.80 16.02
C ALA A 175 0.00 -2.02 15.01
N GLU A 176 -0.04 -2.45 13.74
CA GLU A 176 -0.87 -1.84 12.70
C GLU A 176 -2.37 -2.03 12.98
N VAL A 177 -2.79 -3.22 13.41
CA VAL A 177 -4.18 -3.47 13.81
C VAL A 177 -4.57 -2.62 15.01
N LEU A 178 -3.72 -2.52 16.04
CA LEU A 178 -3.96 -1.65 17.19
C LEU A 178 -4.09 -0.18 16.77
N GLN A 179 -3.30 0.25 15.79
CA GLN A 179 -3.37 1.60 15.24
C GLN A 179 -4.70 1.87 14.52
N ALA A 180 -5.20 0.89 13.75
CA ALA A 180 -6.52 0.95 13.12
C ALA A 180 -7.66 1.02 14.15
N VAL A 181 -7.61 0.16 15.16
CA VAL A 181 -8.62 0.11 16.23
C VAL A 181 -8.69 1.44 16.98
N ARG A 182 -7.55 2.04 17.33
CA ARG A 182 -7.50 3.36 17.99
C ARG A 182 -8.11 4.47 17.14
N ARG A 183 -8.06 4.36 15.81
CA ARG A 183 -8.67 5.29 14.85
C ARG A 183 -10.13 4.97 14.54
N GLY A 184 -10.69 3.89 15.11
CA GLY A 184 -12.05 3.44 14.82
C GLY A 184 -12.24 2.95 13.38
N TRP A 185 -11.16 2.44 12.77
CA TRP A 185 -11.18 1.92 11.41
C TRP A 185 -11.58 0.45 11.39
N PRO A 186 -12.41 0.02 10.43
CA PRO A 186 -12.71 -1.39 10.23
C PRO A 186 -11.43 -2.19 9.95
N VAL A 187 -11.33 -3.35 10.60
CA VAL A 187 -10.27 -4.34 10.34
C VAL A 187 -10.94 -5.61 9.82
N LEU A 188 -10.52 -6.05 8.65
CA LEU A 188 -10.87 -7.34 8.07
C LEU A 188 -9.66 -8.25 8.21
N MET A 189 -9.83 -9.42 8.81
CA MET A 189 -8.76 -10.42 8.96
C MET A 189 -9.07 -11.63 8.07
N LEU A 190 -8.07 -12.09 7.33
CA LEU A 190 -8.16 -13.32 6.55
C LEU A 190 -7.54 -14.47 7.32
N GLU A 191 -8.38 -15.31 7.92
CA GLU A 191 -7.93 -16.52 8.59
C GLU A 191 -7.26 -17.49 7.61
N GLY A 192 -6.21 -18.19 8.07
CA GLY A 192 -5.47 -19.15 7.25
C GLY A 192 -4.57 -18.49 6.19
N SER A 193 -4.28 -17.20 6.30
CA SER A 193 -3.32 -16.52 5.44
C SER A 193 -1.85 -16.66 5.89
N GLY A 194 -1.62 -17.37 7.00
CA GLY A 194 -0.31 -17.59 7.63
C GLY A 194 -0.06 -16.63 8.80
N GLY A 195 1.03 -16.88 9.55
CA GLY A 195 1.50 -16.04 10.66
C GLY A 195 0.72 -16.14 11.96
#